data_AF-M5TWX5-F1
#
_entry.id   AF-M5TWX5-F1
#
_cell.length_a   1.000
_cell.length_b   1.000
_cell.length_c   1.000
_cell.angle_alpha   90.00
_cell.angle_beta   90.00
_cell.angle_gamma   90.00
#
_symmetry.space_group_name_H-M   'P 1'
#
loop_
_entity.id
_entity.type
_entity.pdbx_description
1 polymer ?
#
loop_
_entity_poly.entity_id
_entity_poly.type
_entity_poly.pdbx_seq_one_letter_code
_entity_poly.pdbx_strand_id
1 'polypeptide(L)'
;MDHLRSSVGLKGYAQMDPKVEYKREGMRLFETMWGAIGERVSDLIFRMESFNEEFIRSTWVDARARHDDAHEAGASARIGSDTAAQRAASGSEGRGDGEEVKPEPIRKDEPRIGRNAPCPCGSGKKYKSCCMRKMA
;
A
#
# COMPACT_ATOMS: atom_id res chain seq x y z
N MET A 1 1.15 9.96 5.94
CA MET A 1 0.86 8.66 6.58
C MET A 1 0.33 7.63 5.59
N ASP A 2 -0.58 7.99 4.69
CA ASP A 2 -1.15 7.05 3.72
C ASP A 2 -0.10 6.44 2.79
N HIS A 3 0.87 7.24 2.33
CA HIS A 3 2.02 6.74 1.57
C HIS A 3 2.88 5.72 2.34
N LEU A 4 3.05 5.92 3.66
CA LEU A 4 3.78 4.96 4.50
C LEU A 4 3.01 3.66 4.63
N ARG A 5 1.67 3.74 4.72
CA ARG A 5 0.80 2.57 4.78
C ARG A 5 0.82 1.77 3.48
N SER A 6 0.92 2.42 2.32
CA SER A 6 1.05 1.74 1.02
C SER A 6 2.45 1.15 0.78
N SER A 7 3.52 1.76 1.32
CA SER A 7 4.90 1.32 1.07
C SER A 7 5.40 0.25 2.05
N VAL A 8 4.85 0.17 3.26
CA VAL A 8 5.33 -0.78 4.29
C VAL A 8 5.12 -2.24 3.93
N GLY A 9 4.17 -2.55 3.03
CA GLY A 9 3.93 -3.91 2.55
C GLY A 9 5.17 -4.53 1.88
N LEU A 10 6.01 -3.70 1.24
CA LEU A 10 7.25 -4.15 0.60
C LEU A 10 8.31 -4.60 1.62
N LYS A 11 8.28 -4.08 2.86
CA LYS A 11 9.19 -4.54 3.92
C LYS A 11 8.92 -5.98 4.36
N GLY A 12 7.72 -6.51 4.07
CA GLY A 12 7.39 -7.92 4.30
C GLY A 12 8.28 -8.89 3.52
N TYR A 13 8.84 -8.48 2.37
CA TYR A 13 9.79 -9.31 1.61
C TYR A 13 11.11 -9.55 2.36
N ALA A 14 11.47 -8.67 3.30
CA ALA A 14 12.65 -8.81 4.15
C ALA A 14 12.36 -9.60 5.44
N GLN A 15 11.24 -10.34 5.53
CA GLN A 15 10.78 -11.05 6.74
C GLN A 15 10.58 -10.15 7.97
N MET A 16 10.50 -8.83 7.79
CA MET A 16 10.15 -7.90 8.85
C MET A 16 8.62 -7.78 8.95
N ASP A 17 8.08 -7.73 10.17
CA ASP A 17 6.64 -7.53 10.39
C ASP A 17 6.22 -6.12 9.91
N PRO A 18 5.38 -6.00 8.86
CA PRO A 18 4.95 -4.71 8.33
C PRO A 18 4.24 -3.83 9.35
N LYS A 19 3.55 -4.42 10.32
CA LYS A 19 2.84 -3.68 11.37
C LYS A 19 3.82 -3.03 12.34
N VAL A 20 4.89 -3.73 12.70
CA VAL A 20 5.93 -3.21 13.59
C VAL A 20 6.68 -2.07 12.89
N GLU A 21 7.04 -2.27 11.62
CA GLU A 21 7.72 -1.25 10.83
C GLU A 21 6.86 -0.01 10.60
N TYR A 22 5.56 -0.17 10.34
CA TYR A 22 4.64 0.95 10.22
C TYR A 22 4.56 1.75 11.53
N LYS A 23 4.46 1.06 12.67
CA LYS A 23 4.43 1.72 13.99
C LYS A 23 5.72 2.48 14.26
N ARG A 24 6.88 1.87 13.96
CA ARG A 24 8.20 2.47 14.18
C ARG A 24 8.41 3.70 13.31
N GLU A 25 8.22 3.56 12.00
CA GLU A 25 8.42 4.65 11.06
C GLU A 25 7.36 5.74 11.20
N GLY A 26 6.12 5.35 11.51
CA GLY A 26 5.03 6.27 11.82
C GLY A 26 5.33 7.12 13.05
N MET A 27 5.84 6.51 14.13
CA MET A 27 6.22 7.27 15.33
C MET A 27 7.36 8.25 15.04
N ARG A 28 8.39 7.83 14.29
CA ARG A 28 9.51 8.69 13.90
C ARG A 28 9.04 9.93 13.13
N LEU A 29 8.15 9.75 12.15
CA LEU A 29 7.58 10.87 11.39
C LEU A 29 6.72 11.79 12.27
N PHE A 30 5.95 11.20 13.19
CA PHE A 30 5.13 11.96 14.14
C PHE A 30 6.00 12.81 15.07
N GLU A 31 7.06 12.25 15.65
CA GLU A 31 8.00 12.98 16.51
C GLU A 31 8.68 14.13 15.76
N THR A 32 9.07 13.91 14.50
CA THR A 32 9.66 14.95 13.64
C THR A 32 8.66 16.09 13.39
N MET A 33 7.43 15.75 13.03
CA MET A 33 6.36 16.73 12.84
C MET A 33 6.05 17.49 14.13
N TRP A 34 6.01 16.80 15.26
CA TRP A 34 5.74 17.37 16.57
C TRP A 34 6.80 18.40 16.98
N GLY A 35 8.08 18.07 16.78
CA GLY A 35 9.18 19.00 16.99
C GLY A 35 9.04 20.26 16.13
N ALA A 36 8.77 20.09 14.83
CA ALA A 36 8.58 21.20 13.90
C ALA A 36 7.39 22.11 14.27
N ILE A 37 6.30 21.55 14.82
CA ILE A 37 5.17 22.34 15.34
C ILE A 37 5.63 23.19 16.53
N GLY A 38 6.36 22.60 17.48
CA GLY A 38 6.87 23.31 18.65
C GLY A 38 7.78 24.47 18.27
N GLU A 39 8.69 24.26 17.32
CA GLU A 39 9.54 25.31 16.76
C GLU A 39 8.72 26.41 16.10
N ARG A 40 7.73 26.07 15.26
CA ARG A 40 6.87 27.04 14.58
C ARG A 40 6.04 27.88 15.54
N VAL A 41 5.50 27.27 16.60
CA VAL A 41 4.74 27.98 17.64
C VAL A 41 5.65 28.93 18.41
N SER A 42 6.83 28.47 18.81
CA SER A 42 7.79 29.30 19.56
C SER A 42 8.29 30.47 18.71
N ASP A 43 8.65 30.22 17.46
CA ASP A 43 9.06 31.24 16.48
C ASP A 43 7.95 32.27 16.25
N LEU A 44 6.69 31.82 16.15
CA LEU A 44 5.55 32.73 16.04
C LEU A 44 5.44 33.63 17.27
N ILE A 45 5.53 33.09 18.48
CA ILE A 45 5.43 33.87 19.72
C ILE A 45 6.55 34.92 19.79
N PHE A 46 7.78 34.57 19.44
CA PHE A 46 8.93 35.47 19.53
C PHE A 46 9.03 36.48 18.37
N ARG A 47 8.47 36.17 17.19
CA ARG A 47 8.44 37.07 16.03
C ARG A 47 7.18 37.95 15.96
N MET A 48 6.23 37.75 16.86
CA MET A 48 4.96 38.49 16.88
C MET A 48 5.15 39.89 17.48
N GLU A 49 5.48 40.86 16.64
CA GLU A 49 5.62 42.28 17.05
C GLU A 49 4.27 43.02 17.06
N SER A 50 3.25 42.51 16.36
CA SER A 50 1.88 43.07 16.39
C SER A 50 0.81 42.02 16.05
N PHE A 51 -0.38 42.14 16.68
CA PHE A 51 -1.56 41.33 16.37
C PHE A 51 -2.21 41.81 15.06
N ASN A 52 -1.55 41.56 13.93
CA ASN A 52 -2.21 41.64 12.63
C ASN A 52 -3.02 40.35 12.42
N GLU A 53 -4.35 40.47 12.38
CA GLU A 53 -5.31 39.37 12.18
C GLU A 53 -5.10 38.65 10.82
N GLU A 54 -4.64 39.36 9.80
CA GLU A 54 -4.29 38.83 8.47
C GLU A 54 -2.99 38.01 8.51
N PHE A 55 -2.02 38.43 9.32
CA PHE A 55 -0.77 37.68 9.53
C PHE A 55 -1.04 36.34 10.21
N ILE A 56 -1.87 36.32 11.26
CA ILE A 56 -2.29 35.09 11.95
C ILE A 56 -3.01 34.14 10.97
N ARG A 57 -3.89 34.66 10.12
CA ARG A 57 -4.59 33.84 9.12
C ARG A 57 -3.63 33.20 8.13
N SER A 58 -2.60 33.91 7.68
CA SER A 58 -1.59 33.40 6.75
C SER A 58 -0.72 32.28 7.37
N THR A 59 -0.55 32.28 8.70
CA THR A 59 0.26 31.26 9.39
C THR A 59 -0.38 29.87 9.36
N TRP A 60 -1.72 29.83 9.31
CA TRP A 60 -2.56 28.63 9.31
C TRP A 60 -3.13 28.27 7.93
N VAL A 61 -2.73 28.96 6.86
CA VAL A 61 -2.94 28.44 5.51
C VAL A 61 -1.98 27.28 5.37
N ASP A 62 -2.51 26.07 5.59
CA ASP A 62 -1.80 24.82 5.47
C ASP A 62 -0.86 24.88 4.28
N ALA A 63 0.39 24.45 4.50
CA ALA A 63 1.26 24.03 3.43
C ALA A 63 0.57 22.85 2.75
N ARG A 64 -0.35 23.16 1.82
CA ARG A 64 -0.90 22.18 0.89
C ARG A 64 0.33 21.55 0.25
N ALA A 65 0.55 20.29 0.57
CA ALA A 65 1.37 19.43 -0.27
C ALA A 65 0.70 19.46 -1.64
N ARG A 66 1.19 20.34 -2.52
CA ARG A 66 0.90 20.25 -3.94
C ARG A 66 1.57 18.96 -4.36
N HIS A 67 0.76 17.94 -4.59
CA HIS A 67 1.19 16.85 -5.44
C HIS A 67 1.41 17.52 -6.80
N ASP A 68 2.68 17.72 -7.19
CA ASP A 68 2.98 17.97 -8.58
C ASP A 68 2.44 16.75 -9.32
N ASP A 69 1.34 16.95 -10.06
CA ASP A 69 0.83 15.95 -10.96
C ASP A 69 2.02 15.51 -11.82
N ALA A 70 2.33 14.21 -11.78
CA ALA A 70 3.38 13.67 -12.62
C ALA A 70 3.02 14.07 -14.05
N HIS A 71 3.84 14.95 -14.64
CA HIS A 71 3.69 15.33 -16.03
C HIS A 71 3.53 14.04 -16.82
N GLU A 72 2.36 13.84 -17.44
CA GLU A 72 2.18 12.78 -18.41
C GLU A 72 3.29 12.99 -19.45
N ALA A 73 4.29 12.12 -19.41
CA ALA A 73 5.31 12.03 -20.42
C ALA A 73 4.66 11.43 -21.67
N GLY A 74 3.75 12.20 -22.27
CA GLY A 74 3.10 11.98 -23.56
C GLY A 74 4.07 12.15 -24.73
N ALA A 75 5.28 11.62 -24.59
CA ALA A 75 6.30 11.58 -25.65
C ALA A 75 7.22 10.35 -25.54
N SER A 76 6.71 9.21 -25.06
CA SER A 76 7.31 7.90 -25.33
C SER A 76 6.36 6.97 -26.10
N ALA A 77 5.62 7.56 -27.03
CA ALA A 77 4.85 6.82 -28.02
C ALA A 77 5.66 6.62 -29.31
N ARG A 78 6.88 6.04 -29.26
CA ARG A 78 7.60 5.42 -30.41
C ARG A 78 8.71 4.45 -29.97
N ILE A 79 8.41 3.44 -29.16
CA ILE A 79 9.25 2.23 -29.10
C ILE A 79 8.30 1.03 -29.11
N GLY A 80 7.64 0.82 -30.25
CA GLY A 80 6.61 -0.21 -30.41
C GLY A 80 6.62 -0.89 -31.77
N SER A 81 7.69 -0.78 -32.56
CA SER A 81 7.67 -1.24 -33.96
C SER A 81 8.88 -2.03 -34.44
N ASP A 82 9.77 -2.54 -33.57
CA ASP A 82 10.95 -3.30 -34.04
C ASP A 82 11.18 -4.69 -33.40
N THR A 83 10.35 -5.14 -32.46
CA THR A 83 10.52 -6.49 -31.86
C THR A 83 9.68 -7.58 -32.51
N ALA A 84 8.88 -7.25 -33.52
CA ALA A 84 8.13 -8.22 -34.32
C ALA A 84 8.98 -8.86 -35.45
N ALA A 85 10.01 -8.16 -35.95
CA ALA A 85 10.85 -8.64 -37.06
C ALA A 85 12.01 -9.56 -36.63
N GLN A 86 12.40 -9.56 -35.35
CA GLN A 86 13.53 -10.36 -34.85
C GLN A 86 13.15 -11.75 -34.32
N ARG A 87 11.86 -12.12 -34.33
CA ARG A 87 11.39 -13.44 -33.85
C ARG A 87 11.24 -14.51 -34.94
N ALA A 88 11.63 -14.21 -36.19
CA ALA A 88 11.46 -15.12 -37.33
C ALA A 88 12.73 -15.87 -37.76
N ALA A 89 13.87 -15.71 -37.07
CA ALA A 89 15.17 -16.27 -37.51
C ALA A 89 15.81 -17.28 -36.55
N SER A 90 15.03 -17.92 -35.66
CA SER A 90 15.57 -18.94 -34.75
C SER A 90 14.59 -20.11 -34.61
N GLY A 91 14.40 -20.82 -35.72
CA GLY A 91 13.80 -22.15 -35.73
C GLY A 91 14.86 -23.22 -36.00
N SER A 92 14.69 -24.37 -35.34
CA SER A 92 15.52 -25.60 -35.39
C SER A 92 16.74 -25.54 -34.45
N GLU A 93 16.98 -26.44 -33.48
CA GLU A 93 16.70 -27.88 -33.33
C GLU A 93 16.70 -28.26 -31.83
N GLY A 94 16.06 -29.38 -31.47
CA GLY A 94 16.33 -30.04 -30.18
C GLY A 94 15.14 -30.72 -29.52
N ARG A 95 14.85 -31.94 -29.99
CA ARG A 95 13.90 -32.89 -29.43
C ARG A 95 14.33 -33.36 -28.03
N GLY A 96 13.40 -33.38 -27.09
CA GLY A 96 13.55 -33.97 -25.76
C GLY A 96 12.19 -34.21 -25.14
N ASP A 97 11.69 -35.44 -25.28
CA ASP A 97 10.46 -35.96 -24.70
C ASP A 97 10.45 -35.80 -23.17
N GLY A 98 9.40 -35.20 -22.64
CA GLY A 98 9.14 -35.04 -21.21
C GLY A 98 7.73 -34.52 -21.00
N GLU A 99 6.77 -35.43 -20.81
CA GLU A 99 5.37 -35.11 -20.56
C GLU A 99 5.21 -34.41 -19.20
N GLU A 100 5.23 -33.08 -19.21
CA GLU A 100 5.06 -32.25 -18.01
C GLU A 100 3.55 -31.93 -17.83
N VAL A 101 2.89 -32.72 -17.00
CA VAL A 101 1.49 -32.46 -16.60
C VAL A 101 1.45 -31.22 -15.71
N LYS A 102 1.06 -30.07 -16.28
CA LYS A 102 0.76 -28.86 -15.50
C LYS A 102 -0.44 -29.13 -14.58
N PRO A 103 -0.29 -29.02 -13.25
CA PRO A 103 -1.43 -29.15 -12.35
C PRO A 103 -2.36 -27.96 -12.52
N GLU A 104 -3.63 -28.22 -12.84
CA GLU A 104 -4.65 -27.18 -12.92
C GLU A 104 -4.94 -26.60 -11.51
N PRO A 105 -5.12 -25.28 -11.40
CA PRO A 105 -5.40 -24.63 -10.12
C PRO A 105 -6.76 -25.09 -9.57
N ILE A 106 -6.74 -25.72 -8.38
CA ILE A 106 -7.93 -26.16 -7.65
C ILE A 106 -8.83 -24.95 -7.36
N ARG A 107 -9.92 -24.84 -8.11
CA ARG A 107 -11.00 -23.89 -7.82
C ARG A 107 -11.82 -24.48 -6.68
N LYS A 108 -11.89 -23.77 -5.55
CA LYS A 108 -12.79 -24.14 -4.45
C LYS A 108 -14.19 -23.66 -4.82
N ASP A 109 -15.04 -24.58 -5.23
CA ASP A 109 -16.44 -24.30 -5.59
C ASP A 109 -17.34 -24.04 -4.36
N GLU A 110 -16.80 -24.25 -3.15
CA GLU A 110 -17.55 -23.99 -1.92
C GLU A 110 -17.45 -22.53 -1.45
N PRO A 111 -18.58 -21.90 -1.11
CA PRO A 111 -18.59 -20.54 -0.59
C PRO A 111 -17.87 -20.48 0.77
N ARG A 112 -16.89 -19.58 0.88
CA ARG A 112 -16.19 -19.33 2.14
C ARG A 112 -17.18 -18.75 3.17
N ILE A 113 -17.45 -19.51 4.22
CA ILE A 113 -18.38 -19.10 5.29
C ILE A 113 -17.77 -17.92 6.06
N GLY A 114 -18.41 -16.75 5.93
CA GLY A 114 -17.97 -15.53 6.60
C GLY A 114 -18.05 -15.62 8.13
N ARG A 115 -17.19 -14.87 8.83
CA ARG A 115 -17.06 -14.91 10.31
C ARG A 115 -18.38 -14.68 11.06
N ASN A 116 -19.28 -13.86 10.53
CA ASN A 116 -20.59 -13.57 11.13
C ASN A 116 -21.76 -14.35 10.51
N ALA A 117 -21.53 -15.21 9.51
CA ALA A 117 -22.57 -16.00 8.85
C ALA A 117 -23.20 -17.02 9.82
N PRO A 118 -24.44 -17.49 9.56
CA PRO A 118 -25.02 -18.60 10.31
C PRO A 118 -24.11 -19.83 10.23
N CYS A 119 -23.92 -20.50 11.36
CA CYS A 119 -23.01 -21.65 11.44
C CYS A 119 -23.63 -22.89 10.77
N PRO A 120 -22.91 -23.60 9.88
CA PRO A 120 -23.45 -24.74 9.12
C PRO A 120 -23.77 -25.97 9.97
N CYS A 121 -23.37 -26.00 11.25
CA CYS A 121 -23.66 -27.09 12.19
C CYS A 121 -25.09 -27.07 12.77
N GLY A 122 -25.97 -26.19 12.29
CA GLY A 122 -27.36 -26.09 12.75
C GLY A 122 -27.54 -25.47 14.14
N SER A 123 -26.49 -24.92 14.75
CA SER A 123 -26.53 -24.41 16.14
C SER A 123 -27.28 -23.08 16.34
N GLY A 124 -27.73 -22.44 15.26
CA GLY A 124 -28.37 -21.11 15.31
C GLY A 124 -27.45 -19.94 15.69
N LYS A 125 -26.16 -20.21 15.98
CA LYS A 125 -25.17 -19.19 16.38
C LYS A 125 -24.35 -18.71 15.18
N LYS A 126 -23.78 -17.50 15.27
CA LYS A 126 -22.82 -16.99 14.26
C LYS A 126 -21.57 -17.88 14.21
N TYR A 127 -20.99 -18.07 13.03
CA TYR A 127 -19.85 -18.98 12.80
C TYR A 127 -18.67 -18.71 13.74
N LYS A 128 -18.33 -17.43 14.00
CA LYS A 128 -17.29 -17.01 14.96
C LYS A 128 -17.50 -17.49 16.39
N SER A 129 -18.75 -17.69 16.80
CA SER A 129 -19.15 -18.00 18.17
C SER A 129 -19.47 -19.48 18.35
N CYS A 130 -19.38 -20.28 17.28
CA CYS A 130 -19.64 -21.72 17.31
C CYS A 130 -18.43 -22.51 16.81
N CYS A 131 -18.43 -22.97 15.56
CA CYS A 131 -17.38 -23.86 15.04
C CYS A 131 -16.01 -23.19 14.89
N MET A 132 -15.95 -21.87 14.63
CA MET A 132 -14.66 -21.17 14.52
C MET A 132 -13.91 -21.07 15.87
N ARG A 133 -14.63 -21.16 17.00
CA ARG A 133 -14.03 -21.13 18.34
C ARG A 133 -13.61 -22.51 18.84
N LYS A 134 -14.11 -23.58 18.20
CA LYS A 134 -13.74 -24.98 18.48
C LYS A 134 -12.55 -25.48 17.65
N MET A 135 -12.13 -24.71 16.63
CA MET A 135 -10.97 -25.00 15.77
C MET A 135 -9.71 -24.24 16.21
N ALA A 136 -9.71 -23.66 17.41
CA ALA A 136 -8.56 -23.00 18.04
C ALA A 136 -8.05 -23.86 19.20
#